data_AF-A0A3L7SKP7-F1
#
_entry.id   AF-A0A3L7SKP7-F1
#
_cell.length_a   1.000
_cell.length_b   1.000
_cell.length_c   1.000
_cell.angle_alpha   90.00
_cell.angle_beta   90.00
_cell.angle_gamma   90.00
#
_symmetry.space_group_name_H-M   'P 1'
#
loop_
_entity.id
_entity.type
_entity.pdbx_description
1 polymer ?
#
loop_
_entity_poly.entity_id
_entity_poly.type
_entity_poly.pdbx_seq_one_letter_code
_entity_poly.pdbx_strand_id
1 'polypeptide(L)'
;FGSGSKVIHDVVGQFGILEGNGGDLRVGLPWQAVHDGTKLQHEPLRLTVIIEASRERVADILSRHSGVRDLVTHNWLRLVVEEAGERYRWTPTAGWQLL
;
A
#
# COMPACT_ATOMS: atom_id res chain seq x y z
N PHE A 1 30.21 -11.81 -8.74
CA PHE A 1 29.83 -10.53 -8.08
C PHE A 1 29.90 -9.43 -9.12
N GLY A 2 28.77 -8.87 -9.51
CA GLY A 2 28.69 -7.86 -10.58
C GLY A 2 27.24 -7.62 -10.95
N SER A 3 26.59 -6.69 -10.25
CA SER A 3 25.29 -6.17 -10.67
C SER A 3 25.54 -5.39 -11.96
N GLY A 4 25.05 -5.95 -13.07
CA GLY A 4 25.14 -5.34 -14.39
C GLY A 4 24.62 -3.90 -14.36
N SER A 5 25.31 -3.04 -15.12
CA SER A 5 24.97 -1.64 -15.45
C SER A 5 23.95 -0.98 -14.51
N LYS A 6 24.44 -0.26 -13.51
CA LYS A 6 23.64 0.77 -12.83
C LYS A 6 23.32 1.83 -13.87
N VAL A 7 22.12 1.78 -14.44
CA VAL A 7 21.64 2.84 -15.32
C VAL A 7 21.66 4.15 -14.53
N ILE A 8 22.00 5.26 -15.18
CA ILE A 8 22.06 6.56 -14.51
C ILE A 8 20.63 6.97 -14.19
N HIS A 9 20.29 7.05 -12.89
CA HIS A 9 18.95 7.37 -12.40
C HIS A 9 18.90 8.86 -12.07
N ASP A 10 18.20 9.65 -12.88
CA ASP A 10 17.88 11.02 -12.52
C ASP A 10 16.44 11.06 -11.98
N VAL A 11 16.32 11.45 -10.70
CA VAL A 11 15.01 11.66 -10.07
C VAL A 11 14.40 12.92 -10.65
N VAL A 12 13.26 12.80 -11.32
CA VAL A 12 12.57 13.94 -11.93
C VAL A 12 11.26 14.20 -11.20
N GLY A 13 11.13 15.42 -10.67
CA GLY A 13 9.89 15.93 -10.08
C GLY A 13 9.39 15.24 -8.81
N GLN A 14 10.16 14.32 -8.21
CA GLN A 14 9.76 13.46 -7.06
C GLN A 14 8.66 12.43 -7.34
N PHE A 15 8.17 12.29 -8.57
CA PHE A 15 7.11 11.34 -8.92
C PHE A 15 7.54 10.28 -9.93
N GLY A 16 8.77 10.34 -10.46
CA GLY A 16 9.28 9.29 -11.33
C GLY A 16 10.79 9.35 -11.55
N ILE A 17 11.27 8.36 -12.30
CA ILE A 17 12.68 8.15 -12.61
C ILE A 17 12.83 8.19 -14.13
N LEU A 18 13.83 8.92 -14.62
CA LEU A 18 14.23 8.93 -16.03
C LEU A 18 15.43 7.99 -16.24
N GLU A 19 15.35 7.19 -17.31
CA GLU A 19 16.41 6.26 -17.69
C GLU A 19 17.38 6.94 -18.69
N GLY A 20 18.49 7.49 -18.19
CA GLY A 20 19.47 8.20 -19.02
C GLY A 20 18.99 9.55 -19.60
N ASN A 21 19.78 10.12 -20.52
CA ASN A 21 19.58 11.49 -21.07
C ASN A 21 18.34 11.69 -21.97
N GLY A 22 17.40 10.73 -22.00
CA GLY A 22 16.20 10.81 -22.84
C GLY A 22 15.25 9.61 -22.74
N GLY A 23 15.33 8.80 -21.68
CA GLY A 23 14.45 7.64 -21.50
C GLY A 23 13.05 8.00 -21.01
N ASP A 24 12.12 7.06 -21.14
CA ASP A 24 10.75 7.23 -20.67
C ASP A 24 10.68 7.42 -19.15
N LEU A 25 9.76 8.29 -18.71
CA LEU A 25 9.44 8.46 -17.30
C LEU A 25 8.81 7.17 -16.77
N ARG A 26 9.47 6.50 -15.82
CA ARG A 26 8.91 5.35 -15.12
C ARG A 26 8.44 5.73 -13.73
N VAL A 27 7.22 5.30 -13.41
CA VAL A 27 6.60 5.44 -12.10
C VAL A 27 6.56 4.09 -11.38
N GLY A 28 6.65 4.11 -10.05
CA GLY A 28 6.61 2.91 -9.21
C GLY A 28 7.98 2.38 -8.78
N LEU A 29 7.97 1.28 -8.01
CA LEU A 29 9.18 0.63 -7.52
C LEU A 29 9.95 -0.03 -8.68
N PRO A 30 11.28 0.15 -8.77
CA PRO A 30 12.08 -0.53 -9.78
C PRO A 30 11.91 -2.04 -9.67
N TRP A 31 11.61 -2.71 -10.78
CA TRP A 31 11.45 -4.18 -10.80
C TRP A 31 12.69 -4.90 -10.26
N GLN A 32 13.89 -4.34 -10.51
CA GLN A 32 15.17 -4.83 -9.98
C GLN A 32 15.29 -4.75 -8.45
N ALA A 33 14.46 -3.95 -7.78
CA ALA A 33 14.42 -3.87 -6.31
C ALA A 33 13.58 -4.98 -5.67
N VAL A 34 12.71 -5.64 -6.45
CA VAL A 34 11.79 -6.67 -5.94
C VAL A 34 11.99 -8.04 -6.60
N HIS A 35 12.75 -8.11 -7.69
CA HIS A 35 12.89 -9.31 -8.54
C HIS A 35 14.32 -9.49 -9.06
N ASP A 36 14.84 -10.72 -9.02
CA ASP A 36 16.23 -11.05 -9.45
C ASP A 36 16.36 -11.43 -10.93
N GLY A 37 15.25 -11.41 -11.68
CA GLY A 37 15.16 -11.87 -13.06
C GLY A 37 14.52 -13.25 -13.22
N THR A 38 14.40 -14.01 -12.13
CA THR A 38 13.72 -15.31 -12.09
C THR A 38 12.58 -15.39 -11.08
N LYS A 39 12.72 -14.73 -9.92
CA LYS A 39 11.71 -14.74 -8.86
C LYS A 39 11.69 -13.43 -8.06
N LEU A 40 10.54 -13.18 -7.43
CA LEU A 40 10.42 -12.15 -6.42
C LEU A 40 11.34 -12.48 -5.24
N GLN A 41 12.05 -11.46 -4.74
CA GLN A 41 12.93 -11.59 -3.57
C GLN A 41 12.17 -11.43 -2.26
N HIS A 42 10.97 -10.86 -2.30
CA HIS A 42 10.11 -10.62 -1.14
C HIS A 42 8.69 -11.07 -1.42
N GLU A 43 8.07 -11.70 -0.42
CA GLU A 43 6.65 -12.01 -0.46
C GLU A 43 5.84 -10.72 -0.21
N PRO A 44 4.86 -10.39 -1.06
CA PRO A 44 3.99 -9.25 -0.82
C PRO A 44 3.11 -9.50 0.41
N LEU A 45 3.36 -8.76 1.49
CA LEU A 45 2.53 -8.79 2.70
C LEU A 45 1.60 -7.58 2.74
N ARG A 46 0.40 -7.76 3.29
CA ARG A 46 -0.54 -6.67 3.55
C ARG A 46 -0.76 -6.53 5.05
N LEU A 47 -0.58 -5.32 5.56
CA LEU A 47 -0.80 -5.01 6.96
C LEU A 47 -2.26 -5.26 7.34
N THR A 48 -2.47 -6.00 8.44
CA THR A 48 -3.78 -6.16 9.08
C THR A 48 -3.74 -5.44 10.42
N VAL A 49 -4.69 -4.53 10.60
CA VAL A 49 -4.83 -3.71 11.80
C VAL A 49 -6.10 -4.12 12.51
N ILE A 50 -5.98 -4.48 13.78
CA ILE A 50 -7.10 -4.81 14.65
C ILE A 50 -7.14 -3.75 15.75
N ILE A 51 -8.27 -3.07 15.91
CA ILE A 51 -8.46 -2.04 16.94
C ILE A 51 -9.74 -2.31 17.72
N GLU A 52 -9.67 -2.14 19.04
CA GLU A 52 -10.84 -2.16 19.91
C GLU A 52 -11.44 -0.74 19.96
N ALA A 53 -12.56 -0.55 19.29
CA ALA A 53 -13.22 0.75 19.14
C ALA A 53 -14.65 0.58 18.66
N SER A 54 -15.48 1.61 18.86
CA SER A 54 -16.80 1.65 18.21
C SER A 54 -16.64 1.91 16.71
N ARG A 55 -17.42 1.23 15.86
CA ARG A 55 -17.37 1.42 14.39
C ARG A 55 -17.68 2.85 13.97
N GLU A 56 -18.54 3.56 14.72
CA GLU A 56 -18.92 4.95 14.45
C GLU A 56 -17.73 5.89 14.63
N ARG A 57 -16.93 5.72 15.70
CA ARG A 57 -15.71 6.52 15.91
C ARG A 57 -14.68 6.26 14.82
N VAL A 58 -14.53 5.02 14.40
CA VAL A 58 -13.62 4.66 13.30
C VAL A 58 -14.10 5.31 11.99
N ALA A 59 -15.40 5.25 11.70
CA ALA A 59 -15.98 5.92 10.53
C ALA A 59 -15.79 7.44 10.57
N ASP A 60 -15.97 8.08 11.73
CA ASP A 60 -15.73 9.51 11.93
C ASP A 60 -14.26 9.88 11.66
N ILE A 61 -13.29 9.11 12.18
CA ILE A 61 -11.87 9.31 11.89
C ILE A 61 -11.58 9.17 10.38
N LEU A 62 -12.10 8.13 9.74
CA LEU A 62 -11.92 7.95 8.28
C LEU A 62 -12.56 9.10 7.49
N SER A 63 -13.64 9.69 7.97
CA SER A 63 -14.26 10.86 7.32
C SER A 63 -13.37 12.11 7.39
N ARG A 64 -12.65 12.30 8.50
CA ARG A 64 -11.79 13.47 8.77
C ARG A 64 -10.41 13.36 8.13
N HIS A 65 -9.92 12.15 7.88
CA HIS A 65 -8.56 11.90 7.40
C HIS A 65 -8.58 11.12 6.08
N SER A 66 -8.62 11.84 4.96
CA SER A 66 -8.65 11.25 3.61
C SER A 66 -7.50 10.28 3.36
N GLY A 67 -6.27 10.59 3.79
CA GLY A 67 -5.13 9.69 3.61
C GLY A 67 -5.31 8.33 4.32
N VAL A 68 -5.85 8.33 5.54
CA VAL A 68 -6.11 7.07 6.28
C VAL A 68 -7.28 6.32 5.65
N ARG A 69 -8.32 7.05 5.27
CA ARG A 69 -9.46 6.49 4.52
C ARG A 69 -8.97 5.79 3.27
N ASP A 70 -8.12 6.42 2.47
CA ASP A 70 -7.67 5.89 1.19
C ASP A 70 -6.81 4.63 1.38
N LEU A 71 -6.06 4.50 2.49
CA LEU A 71 -5.36 3.26 2.84
C LEU A 71 -6.33 2.09 3.09
N VAL A 72 -7.46 2.37 3.73
CA VAL A 72 -8.51 1.37 3.99
C VAL A 72 -9.31 1.10 2.72
N THR A 73 -9.79 2.15 2.05
CA THR A 73 -10.76 2.04 0.95
C THR A 73 -10.19 1.46 -0.32
N HIS A 74 -8.90 1.70 -0.59
CA HIS A 74 -8.20 1.09 -1.72
C HIS A 74 -7.49 -0.23 -1.32
N ASN A 75 -7.81 -0.80 -0.16
CA ASN A 75 -7.24 -2.04 0.35
C ASN A 75 -5.69 -2.05 0.48
N TRP A 76 -5.07 -0.91 0.76
CA TRP A 76 -3.64 -0.88 1.10
C TRP A 76 -3.36 -1.56 2.45
N LEU A 77 -4.32 -1.52 3.37
CA LEU A 77 -4.34 -2.29 4.61
C LEU A 77 -5.70 -2.95 4.85
N ARG A 78 -5.73 -3.97 5.71
CA ARG A 78 -6.97 -4.59 6.20
C ARG A 78 -7.29 -3.99 7.57
N LEU A 79 -8.50 -3.45 7.72
CA LEU A 79 -8.98 -2.92 8.99
C LEU A 79 -10.02 -3.86 9.61
N VAL A 80 -9.80 -4.23 10.85
CA VAL A 80 -10.74 -4.97 11.70
C VAL A 80 -10.98 -4.15 12.95
N VAL A 81 -12.25 -4.01 13.31
CA VAL A 81 -12.70 -3.33 14.52
C VAL A 81 -13.35 -4.36 15.43
N GLU A 82 -12.89 -4.44 16.67
CA GLU A 82 -13.56 -5.20 17.73
C GLU A 82 -14.45 -4.24 18.52
N GLU A 83 -15.76 -4.54 18.55
CA GLU A 83 -16.78 -3.77 19.23
C GLU A 83 -17.68 -4.72 20.01
N ALA A 84 -17.77 -4.54 21.33
CA ALA A 84 -18.59 -5.35 22.23
C ALA A 84 -18.32 -6.88 22.13
N GLY A 85 -17.07 -7.27 21.85
CA GLY A 85 -16.66 -8.67 21.71
C GLY A 85 -16.92 -9.28 20.33
N GLU A 86 -17.52 -8.53 19.40
CA GLU A 86 -17.69 -8.92 18.01
C GLU A 86 -16.65 -8.24 17.13
N ARG A 87 -16.21 -8.92 16.06
CA ARG A 87 -15.20 -8.40 15.14
C ARG A 87 -15.82 -8.06 13.80
N TYR A 88 -15.52 -6.88 13.30
CA TYR A 88 -16.01 -6.35 12.04
C TYR A 88 -14.85 -6.00 11.14
N ARG A 89 -14.79 -6.59 9.95
CA ARG A 89 -13.81 -6.25 8.93
C ARG A 89 -14.40 -5.23 7.96
N TRP A 90 -13.62 -4.20 7.64
CA TRP A 90 -14.00 -3.27 6.59
C TRP A 90 -13.75 -3.86 5.19
N THR A 91 -14.69 -3.64 4.27
CA THR A 91 -14.61 -4.01 2.85
C THR A 91 -15.10 -2.89 1.93
N PRO A 92 -14.52 -2.72 0.73
CA PRO A 92 -14.99 -1.70 -0.21
C PRO A 92 -16.39 -1.95 -0.77
N THR A 93 -16.82 -3.20 -0.83
CA THR A 93 -18.09 -3.59 -1.45
C THR A 93 -19.27 -3.51 -0.48
N ALA A 94 -19.05 -3.81 0.79
CA ALA A 94 -20.13 -3.94 1.79
C ALA A 94 -19.92 -3.09 3.06
N GLY A 95 -18.83 -2.31 3.15
CA GLY A 95 -18.48 -1.61 4.37
C GLY A 95 -18.10 -2.60 5.48
N TRP A 96 -18.72 -2.48 6.66
CA TRP A 96 -18.47 -3.37 7.79
C TRP A 96 -19.13 -4.74 7.61
N GLN A 97 -18.32 -5.79 7.62
CA GLN A 97 -18.76 -7.19 7.62
C GLN A 97 -18.37 -7.85 8.93
N LEU A 98 -19.31 -8.54 9.58
CA LEU A 98 -19.01 -9.37 10.75
C LEU A 98 -18.05 -10.51 10.35
N LEU A 99 -17.06 -10.79 11.20
CA LEU A 99 -16.08 -11.86 11.05
C LEU A 99 -16.50 -13.13 11.79
#